data_AF-A0A838I2Y3-F1
#
_entry.id   AF-A0A838I2Y3-F1
#
_cell.length_a   1.000
_cell.length_b   1.000
_cell.length_c   1.000
_cell.angle_alpha   90.00
_cell.angle_beta   90.00
_cell.angle_gamma   90.00
#
_symmetry.space_group_name_H-M   'P 1'
#
loop_
_entity.id
_entity.type
_entity.pdbx_description
1 polymer ?
#
loop_
_entity_poly.entity_id
_entity_poly.type
_entity_poly.pdbx_seq_one_letter_code
_entity_poly.pdbx_strand_id
1 'polypeptide(L)'
;AWVELVLLRRAVTRRIGLTGLGGGFFGRIAVATAAAGGAALLLRPLTGGLPPLLAAPSVLTASGAVYLAAGSALRLPEALAVRRRLLGR
;
A
#
# COMPACT_ATOMS: atom_id res chain seq x y z
N ALA A 1 20.96 -13.65 4.26
CA ALA A 1 19.75 -12.90 4.65
C ALA A 1 18.46 -13.44 4.00
N TRP A 2 18.25 -13.29 2.68
CA TRP A 2 16.96 -13.68 2.04
C TRP A 2 16.65 -15.17 2.08
N VAL A 3 17.64 -16.04 1.81
CA VAL A 3 17.47 -17.51 1.82
C VAL A 3 17.07 -18.01 3.22
N GLU A 4 17.68 -17.44 4.25
CA GLU A 4 17.41 -17.76 5.65
C GLU A 4 15.98 -17.39 6.05
N LEU A 5 15.52 -16.21 5.62
CA LEU A 5 14.16 -15.74 5.85
C LEU A 5 13.11 -16.63 5.15
N VAL A 6 13.41 -17.15 3.96
CA VAL A 6 12.56 -18.10 3.23
C VAL A 6 12.48 -19.44 3.94
N LEU A 7 13.60 -19.96 4.45
CA LEU A 7 13.65 -21.20 5.22
C LEU A 7 12.88 -21.06 6.54
N LEU A 8 13.06 -19.94 7.25
CA LEU A 8 12.33 -19.64 8.48
C LEU A 8 10.83 -19.56 8.22
N ARG A 9 10.42 -18.84 7.16
CA ARG A 9 9.01 -18.73 6.75
C ARG A 9 8.42 -20.10 6.44
N ARG A 10 9.13 -20.95 5.70
CA ARG A 10 8.70 -22.33 5.41
C ARG A 10 8.57 -23.18 6.67
N ALA A 11 9.52 -23.09 7.60
CA ALA A 11 9.49 -23.85 8.85
C ALA A 11 8.30 -23.44 9.73
N VAL A 12 8.04 -22.13 9.82
CA VAL A 12 6.90 -21.57 10.55
C VAL A 12 5.58 -21.97 9.89
N THR A 13 5.44 -21.83 8.56
CA THR A 13 4.22 -22.24 7.83
C THR A 13 3.94 -23.75 7.96
N ARG A 14 4.97 -24.59 8.06
CA ARG A 14 4.79 -26.03 8.33
C ARG A 14 4.24 -26.30 9.73
N ARG A 15 4.61 -25.50 10.74
CA ARG A 15 4.20 -25.72 12.14
C ARG A 15 2.82 -25.16 12.47
N ILE A 16 2.48 -23.98 11.94
CA ILE A 16 1.27 -23.24 12.31
C ILE A 16 0.16 -23.43 11.24
N GLY A 17 0.48 -24.12 10.14
CA GLY A 17 -0.38 -24.21 8.96
C GLY A 17 -0.25 -22.98 8.05
N LEU A 18 -0.93 -23.01 6.90
CA LEU A 18 -1.00 -21.87 5.99
C LEU A 18 -1.65 -20.67 6.69
N THR A 19 -0.82 -19.82 7.28
CA THR A 19 -1.17 -18.43 7.63
C THR A 19 -1.24 -17.62 6.33
N GLY A 20 -2.04 -18.08 5.39
CA GLY A 20 -2.28 -17.40 4.13
C GLY A 20 -3.26 -16.28 4.43
N LEU A 21 -2.79 -15.04 4.47
CA LEU A 21 -3.61 -13.93 4.01
C LEU A 21 -4.14 -14.36 2.64
N GLY A 22 -5.42 -14.74 2.56
CA GLY A 22 -5.97 -15.45 1.41
C GLY A 22 -5.55 -14.75 0.13
N GLY A 23 -5.12 -15.47 -0.91
CA GLY A 23 -4.42 -14.88 -2.07
C GLY A 23 -5.10 -13.65 -2.69
N GLY A 24 -6.43 -13.55 -2.58
CA GLY A 24 -7.18 -12.35 -2.96
C GLY A 24 -6.83 -11.07 -2.18
N PHE A 25 -6.43 -11.17 -0.92
CA PHE A 25 -5.96 -10.06 -0.09
C PHE A 25 -4.66 -9.46 -0.64
N PHE A 26 -3.69 -10.31 -0.98
CA PHE A 26 -2.43 -9.86 -1.56
C PHE A 26 -2.64 -9.22 -2.93
N GLY A 27 -3.54 -9.79 -3.75
CA GLY A 27 -3.96 -9.19 -5.01
C GLY A 27 -4.60 -7.80 -4.82
N ARG A 28 -5.47 -7.64 -3.82
CA ARG A 28 -6.07 -6.33 -3.49
C ARG A 28 -5.01 -5.30 -3.07
N ILE A 29 -4.04 -5.68 -2.26
CA ILE A 29 -2.91 -4.79 -1.89
C ILE A 29 -2.10 -4.42 -3.13
N ALA A 30 -1.79 -5.39 -3.99
CA ALA A 30 -1.02 -5.16 -5.20
C ALA A 30 -1.72 -4.15 -6.13
N VAL A 31 -3.03 -4.28 -6.31
CA VAL A 31 -3.82 -3.32 -7.11
C VAL A 31 -3.84 -1.93 -6.47
N ALA A 32 -4.06 -1.83 -5.16
CA ALA A 32 -4.10 -0.53 -4.47
C ALA A 32 -2.74 0.18 -4.51
N THR A 33 -1.65 -0.56 -4.32
CA THR A 33 -0.28 -0.02 -4.39
C THR A 33 0.13 0.35 -5.81
N ALA A 34 -0.24 -0.46 -6.81
CA ALA A 34 -0.03 -0.12 -8.21
C ALA A 34 -0.78 1.16 -8.62
N ALA A 35 -2.02 1.34 -8.17
CA ALA A 35 -2.79 2.56 -8.41
C ALA A 35 -2.12 3.79 -7.78
N ALA A 36 -1.66 3.68 -6.54
CA ALA A 36 -0.95 4.75 -5.84
C ALA A 36 0.39 5.11 -6.51
N GLY A 37 1.15 4.10 -6.95
CA GLY A 37 2.39 4.30 -7.71
C GLY A 37 2.13 4.94 -9.08
N GLY A 38 1.07 4.51 -9.77
CA GLY A 38 0.61 5.12 -11.02
C GLY A 38 0.27 6.60 -10.86
N ALA A 39 -0.42 6.97 -9.77
CA ALA A 39 -0.70 8.36 -9.46
C ALA A 39 0.60 9.18 -9.27
N ALA A 40 1.58 8.66 -8.53
CA ALA A 40 2.87 9.34 -8.35
C ALA A 40 3.62 9.56 -9.67
N LEU A 41 3.56 8.60 -10.60
CA LEU A 41 4.14 8.74 -11.94
C LEU A 41 3.44 9.82 -12.78
N LEU A 42 2.11 9.91 -12.69
CA LEU A 42 1.34 10.95 -13.38
C LEU A 42 1.61 12.36 -12.83
N LEU A 43 1.99 12.46 -11.55
CA LEU A 43 2.38 13.71 -10.91
C LEU A 43 3.81 14.16 -11.24
N ARG A 44 4.68 13.24 -11.66
CA ARG A 44 6.08 13.53 -12.00
C ARG A 44 6.29 14.69 -13.00
N PRO A 45 5.54 14.82 -14.12
CA PRO A 45 5.69 15.98 -15.01
C PRO A 45 5.25 17.30 -14.37
N LEU A 46 4.31 17.26 -13.41
CA LEU A 46 3.80 18.46 -12.72
C LEU A 46 4.75 18.94 -11.62
N THR A 47 5.53 18.03 -11.04
CA THR A 47 6.42 18.34 -9.92
C THR A 47 7.87 18.62 -10.32
N GLY A 48 8.23 18.41 -11.59
CA GLY A 48 9.60 18.63 -12.08
C GLY A 48 10.10 20.08 -11.99
N GLY A 49 9.20 21.07 -11.92
CA GLY A 49 9.55 22.49 -11.75
C GLY A 49 9.41 23.01 -10.32
N LEU A 50 8.94 22.18 -9.37
CA LEU A 50 8.70 22.61 -8.00
C LEU A 50 9.95 22.41 -7.11
N PRO A 51 10.15 23.25 -6.08
CA PRO A 51 11.15 22.99 -5.06
C PRO A 51 10.90 21.62 -4.40
N PRO A 52 11.95 20.87 -4.05
CA PRO A 52 11.81 19.54 -3.42
C PRO A 52 10.92 19.55 -2.17
N LEU A 53 10.96 20.65 -1.42
CA LEU A 53 10.17 20.86 -0.21
C LEU A 53 8.65 20.88 -0.46
N LEU A 54 8.21 21.29 -1.65
CA LEU A 54 6.79 21.32 -2.05
C LEU A 54 6.42 20.08 -2.86
N ALA A 55 7.34 19.58 -3.69
CA ALA A 55 7.12 18.40 -4.52
C ALA A 55 6.92 17.12 -3.69
N ALA A 56 7.74 16.89 -2.66
CA ALA A 56 7.64 15.69 -1.83
C ALA A 56 6.29 15.54 -1.11
N PRO A 57 5.79 16.55 -0.35
CA PRO A 57 4.52 16.41 0.34
C PRO A 57 3.32 16.35 -0.63
N SER A 58 3.39 16.98 -1.80
CA SER A 58 2.29 16.92 -2.78
C SER A 58 2.20 15.55 -3.45
N VAL A 59 3.33 14.93 -3.82
CA VAL A 59 3.35 13.55 -4.31
C VAL A 59 2.90 12.58 -3.22
N LEU A 60 3.38 12.76 -1.99
CA LEU A 60 3.03 11.89 -0.85
C LEU A 60 1.54 11.95 -0.52
N THR A 61 0.97 13.15 -0.46
CA THR A 61 -0.46 13.33 -0.16
C THR A 61 -1.34 12.79 -1.28
N ALA A 62 -1.01 13.04 -2.55
CA ALA A 62 -1.78 12.53 -3.67
C ALA A 62 -1.72 11.00 -3.79
N SER A 63 -0.52 10.42 -3.74
CA SER A 63 -0.37 8.95 -3.77
C SER A 63 -0.99 8.27 -2.55
N GLY A 64 -0.87 8.86 -1.37
CA GLY A 64 -1.53 8.39 -0.15
C GLY A 64 -3.06 8.45 -0.25
N ALA A 65 -3.61 9.54 -0.81
CA ALA A 65 -5.05 9.67 -1.04
C ALA A 65 -5.57 8.61 -2.02
N VAL A 66 -4.86 8.37 -3.12
CA VAL A 66 -5.21 7.33 -4.10
C VAL A 66 -5.13 5.93 -3.49
N TYR A 67 -4.09 5.65 -2.69
CA TYR A 67 -4.00 4.38 -1.96
C TYR A 67 -5.18 4.19 -1.01
N LEU A 68 -5.54 5.21 -0.23
CA LEU A 68 -6.67 5.14 0.71
C LEU A 68 -8.01 4.99 -0.02
N ALA A 69 -8.19 5.66 -1.15
CA ALA A 69 -9.39 5.55 -1.97
C ALA A 69 -9.53 4.15 -2.60
N ALA A 70 -8.50 3.67 -3.30
CA ALA A 70 -8.46 2.34 -3.89
C ALA A 70 -8.55 1.25 -2.81
N GLY A 71 -7.83 1.43 -1.70
CA GLY A 71 -7.85 0.53 -0.56
C GLY A 71 -9.22 0.45 0.10
N SER A 72 -9.91 1.58 0.24
CA SER A 72 -11.28 1.62 0.75
C SER A 72 -12.27 0.94 -0.20
N ALA A 73 -12.14 1.15 -1.50
CA ALA A 73 -12.98 0.51 -2.53
C ALA A 73 -12.80 -1.02 -2.53
N LEU A 74 -11.56 -1.49 -2.37
CA LEU A 74 -11.21 -2.91 -2.28
C LEU A 74 -11.47 -3.51 -0.87
N ARG A 75 -12.01 -2.71 0.06
CA ARG A 75 -12.31 -3.08 1.44
C ARG A 75 -11.09 -3.64 2.19
N LEU A 76 -9.92 -3.02 1.98
CA LEU A 76 -8.72 -3.33 2.74
C LEU A 76 -8.89 -2.87 4.20
N PRO A 77 -8.65 -3.76 5.18
CA PRO A 77 -8.89 -3.48 6.59
C PRO A 77 -8.00 -2.33 7.09
N GLU A 78 -6.75 -2.21 6.61
CA GLU A 78 -5.86 -1.11 6.97
C GLU A 78 -6.41 0.24 6.47
N ALA A 79 -6.81 0.29 5.19
CA ALA A 79 -7.35 1.51 4.59
C ALA A 79 -8.67 1.94 5.27
N LEU A 80 -9.54 0.98 5.60
CA LEU A 80 -10.78 1.24 6.33
C LEU A 80 -10.54 1.68 7.78
N ALA A 81 -9.51 1.16 8.44
CA ALA A 81 -9.13 1.59 9.79
C ALA A 81 -8.63 3.03 9.79
N VAL A 82 -7.77 3.40 8.83
CA VAL A 82 -7.30 4.77 8.65
C VAL A 82 -8.45 5.70 8.30
N ARG A 83 -9.33 5.31 7.37
CA ARG A 83 -10.51 6.10 6.99
C ARG A 83 -11.43 6.36 8.18
N ARG A 84 -11.68 5.36 9.03
CA ARG A 84 -12.48 5.50 10.26
C ARG A 84 -11.85 6.49 11.24
N ARG A 85 -10.54 6.36 11.49
CA ARG A 85 -9.78 7.30 12.33
C ARG A 85 -9.82 8.74 11.80
N LEU A 86 -9.68 8.92 10.49
CA LEU A 86 -9.74 10.24 9.86
C LEU A 86 -11.14 10.86 9.86
N LEU A 87 -12.19 10.03 9.72
CA LEU A 87 -13.57 10.49 9.66
C LEU A 87 -14.28 10.53 11.03
N GLY A 88 -13.59 10.20 12.12
CA GLY A 88 -14.14 10.31 13.48
C GLY A 88 -15.34 9.41 13.78
N ARG A 89 -15.48 8.29 13.08
CA ARG A 89 -16.49 7.23 13.33
C ARG A 89 -15.81 5.89 13.44
#